data_AF-A0A5M4D6B1-F1
#
_entry.id   AF-A0A5M4D6B1-F1
#
_cell.length_a   1.000
_cell.length_b   1.000
_cell.length_c   1.000
_cell.angle_alpha   90.00
_cell.angle_beta   90.00
_cell.angle_gamma   90.00
#
_symmetry.space_group_name_H-M   'P 1'
#
loop_
_entity.id
_entity.type
_entity.pdbx_description
1 polymer ?
#
loop_
_entity_poly.entity_id
_entity_poly.type
_entity_poly.pdbx_seq_one_letter_code
_entity_poly.pdbx_strand_id
1 'polypeptide(L)'
;MWIFTRYGFYSAVCARQGDGRHHQPVDPDRIMVRARSRGHLEGLIGRFPELLAGAEVKSFAGSDYPHRIFIPKSVWVAVLGALGEDLDYDNFKDEAGRHEESTGSAYVHALHRVWHDMLPLQRS
;
A
#
# COMPACT_ATOMS: atom_id res chain seq x y z
N MET A 1 0.21 8.04 5.26
CA MET A 1 0.02 6.78 6.02
C MET A 1 0.87 5.67 5.41
N TRP A 2 1.38 4.77 6.24
CA TRP A 2 2.00 3.50 5.84
C TRP A 2 1.09 2.37 6.26
N ILE A 3 0.85 1.42 5.36
CA ILE A 3 -0.06 0.31 5.59
C ILE A 3 0.63 -0.97 5.13
N PHE A 4 0.68 -1.94 6.03
CA PHE A 4 1.15 -3.29 5.76
C PHE A 4 -0.08 -4.19 5.76
N THR A 5 -0.22 -5.02 4.73
CA THR A 5 -1.35 -5.92 4.54
C THR A 5 -0.83 -7.28 4.06
N ARG A 6 -1.69 -8.31 4.04
CA ARG A 6 -1.36 -9.58 3.40
C ARG A 6 -1.10 -9.47 1.89
N TYR A 7 -1.50 -8.36 1.26
CA TYR A 7 -1.34 -8.12 -0.18
C TYR A 7 -0.10 -7.28 -0.53
N GLY A 8 0.57 -6.70 0.46
CA GLY A 8 1.74 -5.84 0.24
C GLY A 8 1.81 -4.61 1.14
N PHE A 9 2.84 -3.80 0.87
CA PHE A 9 3.12 -2.55 1.58
C PHE A 9 2.82 -1.31 0.74
N TYR A 10 2.08 -0.38 1.33
CA TYR A 10 1.62 0.83 0.68
C TYR A 10 1.98 2.09 1.48
N SER A 11 2.44 3.12 0.78
CA SER A 11 2.51 4.49 1.29
C SER A 11 1.46 5.35 0.59
N ALA A 12 0.38 5.65 1.30
CA ALA A 12 -0.68 6.52 0.80
C ALA A 12 -0.55 7.94 1.36
N VAL A 13 -0.55 8.93 0.48
CA VAL A 13 -0.50 10.36 0.80
C VAL A 13 -1.43 11.11 -0.13
N CYS A 14 -1.86 12.31 0.26
CA CYS A 14 -2.54 13.20 -0.69
C CYS A 14 -1.61 13.48 -1.88
N ALA A 15 -2.16 13.42 -3.09
CA ALA A 15 -1.48 13.83 -4.30
C ALA A 15 -1.33 15.37 -4.29
N ARG A 16 -0.58 15.89 -5.25
CA ARG A 16 -0.52 17.32 -5.51
C ARG A 16 -1.41 17.67 -6.70
N GLN A 17 -1.91 18.90 -6.71
CA GLN A 17 -2.72 19.45 -7.79
C GLN A 17 -1.95 19.50 -9.12
N GLY A 18 -2.69 19.67 -10.22
CA GLY A 18 -2.11 19.81 -11.56
C GLY A 18 -1.27 18.60 -11.98
N ASP A 19 -0.02 18.86 -12.37
CA ASP A 19 0.93 17.84 -12.83
C ASP A 19 1.61 17.05 -11.69
N GLY A 20 1.29 17.35 -10.43
CA GLY A 20 1.76 16.62 -9.27
C GLY A 20 3.18 16.98 -8.82
N ARG A 21 3.82 18.01 -9.40
CA ARG A 21 5.17 18.45 -9.00
C ARG A 21 5.19 19.01 -7.58
N HIS A 22 6.35 18.92 -6.91
CA HIS A 22 6.51 19.30 -5.50
C HIS A 22 6.12 20.73 -5.13
N HIS A 23 6.12 21.67 -6.09
CA HIS A 23 5.71 23.05 -5.87
C HIS A 23 4.18 23.25 -5.90
N GLN A 24 3.43 22.27 -6.41
CA GLN A 24 1.98 22.36 -6.48
C GLN A 24 1.35 22.14 -5.10
N PRO A 25 0.22 22.80 -4.79
CA PRO A 25 -0.51 22.57 -3.55
C PRO A 25 -0.93 21.11 -3.38
N VAL A 26 -1.13 20.69 -2.14
CA VAL A 26 -1.72 19.38 -1.83
C VAL A 26 -3.17 19.37 -2.30
N ASP A 27 -3.56 18.30 -2.99
CA ASP A 27 -4.94 18.02 -3.36
C ASP A 27 -5.56 17.12 -2.27
N PRO A 28 -6.47 17.64 -1.43
CA PRO A 28 -7.05 16.85 -0.36
C PRO A 28 -8.00 15.77 -0.90
N ASP A 29 -8.49 15.83 -2.13
CA ASP A 29 -9.49 14.87 -2.63
C ASP A 29 -8.89 13.76 -3.49
N ARG A 30 -7.57 13.78 -3.66
CA ARG A 30 -6.83 12.80 -4.46
C ARG A 30 -5.74 12.13 -3.64
N ILE A 31 -5.71 10.80 -3.65
CA ILE A 31 -4.69 9.99 -2.99
C ILE A 31 -3.71 9.43 -4.02
N MET A 32 -2.42 9.53 -3.70
CA MET A 32 -1.35 8.81 -4.34
C MET A 32 -0.97 7.62 -3.47
N VAL A 33 -1.33 6.41 -3.91
CA VAL A 33 -0.94 5.16 -3.25
C VAL A 33 0.32 4.66 -3.93
N ARG A 34 1.39 4.52 -3.14
CA ARG A 34 2.72 4.18 -3.65
C ARG A 34 3.17 2.84 -3.10
N ALA A 35 3.93 2.09 -3.89
CA ALA A 35 4.57 0.85 -3.47
C ALA A 35 6.01 0.77 -3.97
N ARG A 36 6.82 -0.04 -3.27
CA ARG A 36 8.16 -0.39 -3.72
C ARG A 36 8.15 -1.50 -4.76
N SER A 37 7.21 -2.44 -4.64
CA SER A 37 6.94 -3.50 -5.62
C SER A 37 5.76 -3.12 -6.50
N ARG A 38 5.91 -3.26 -7.82
CA ARG A 38 4.80 -3.11 -8.77
C ARG A 38 3.70 -4.14 -8.51
N GLY A 39 4.11 -5.38 -8.23
CA GLY A 39 3.21 -6.50 -7.95
C GLY A 39 2.31 -6.26 -6.74
N HIS A 40 2.76 -5.48 -5.74
CA HIS A 40 1.89 -5.12 -4.60
C HIS A 40 0.71 -4.24 -5.04
N LEU A 41 0.90 -3.32 -5.97
CA LEU A 41 -0.20 -2.50 -6.51
C LEU A 41 -1.09 -3.31 -7.46
N GLU A 42 -0.50 -4.16 -8.28
CA GLU A 42 -1.27 -5.04 -9.18
C GLU A 42 -2.11 -6.04 -8.40
N GLY A 43 -1.56 -6.62 -7.32
CA GLY A 43 -2.30 -7.48 -6.39
C GLY A 43 -3.44 -6.75 -5.68
N LEU A 44 -3.22 -5.50 -5.25
CA LEU A 44 -4.27 -4.68 -4.64
C LEU A 44 -5.42 -4.40 -5.63
N ILE A 45 -5.08 -4.03 -6.87
CA ILE A 45 -6.06 -3.81 -7.93
C ILE A 45 -6.82 -5.11 -8.23
N GLY A 46 -6.11 -6.23 -8.36
CA GLY A 46 -6.70 -7.54 -8.64
C GLY A 46 -7.61 -8.02 -7.51
N ARG A 47 -7.32 -7.67 -6.25
CA ARG A 47 -8.18 -8.01 -5.10
C ARG A 47 -9.46 -7.18 -5.06
N PHE A 48 -9.41 -5.90 -5.47
CA PHE A 48 -10.53 -4.96 -5.40
C PHE A 48 -10.84 -4.33 -6.78
N PRO A 49 -11.18 -5.12 -7.81
CA PRO A 49 -11.38 -4.61 -9.16
C PRO A 49 -12.56 -3.62 -9.23
N GLU A 50 -13.64 -3.85 -8.49
CA GLU A 50 -14.80 -2.94 -8.44
C GLU A 50 -14.46 -1.53 -7.93
N LEU A 51 -13.42 -1.42 -7.10
CA LEU A 51 -12.95 -0.14 -6.56
C LEU A 51 -11.81 0.46 -7.40
N LEU A 52 -11.01 -0.38 -8.07
CA LEU A 52 -9.71 0.00 -8.64
C LEU A 52 -9.53 -0.31 -10.13
N ALA A 53 -10.55 -0.79 -10.86
CA ALA A 53 -10.43 -1.18 -12.27
C ALA A 53 -9.85 -0.09 -13.20
N GLY A 54 -10.10 1.19 -12.89
CA GLY A 54 -9.56 2.32 -13.65
C GLY A 54 -8.17 2.80 -13.21
N ALA A 55 -7.58 2.20 -12.16
CA ALA A 55 -6.32 2.65 -11.60
C ALA A 55 -5.13 2.13 -12.43
N GLU A 56 -4.39 3.05 -13.04
CA GLU A 56 -3.17 2.73 -13.79
C GLU A 56 -1.94 2.78 -12.88
N VAL A 57 -1.16 1.68 -12.85
CA VAL A 57 0.12 1.65 -12.12
C VAL A 57 1.21 2.34 -12.94
N LYS A 58 1.60 3.53 -12.47
CA LYS A 58 2.65 4.36 -13.07
C LYS A 58 4.00 4.12 -12.40
N SER A 59 5.06 4.08 -13.20
CA SER A 59 6.44 3.89 -12.74
C SER A 59 7.27 5.14 -12.97
N PHE A 60 8.06 5.56 -11.97
CA PHE A 60 8.91 6.74 -12.03
C PHE A 60 10.29 6.39 -11.47
N ALA A 61 11.31 6.49 -12.31
CA ALA A 61 12.69 6.23 -11.92
C ALA A 61 13.20 7.27 -10.89
N GLY A 62 14.10 6.84 -10.00
CA GLY A 62 14.79 7.74 -9.06
C GLY A 62 13.96 8.20 -7.86
N SER A 63 12.80 7.60 -7.59
CA SER A 63 11.99 7.89 -6.39
C SER A 63 11.98 6.71 -5.42
N ASP A 64 11.90 7.01 -4.11
CA ASP A 64 11.87 5.98 -3.05
C ASP A 64 10.75 4.94 -3.23
N TYR A 65 9.65 5.35 -3.87
CA TYR A 65 8.55 4.47 -4.26
C TYR A 65 8.34 4.59 -5.77
N PRO A 66 9.00 3.74 -6.56
CA PRO A 66 8.96 3.85 -8.02
C PRO A 66 7.57 3.65 -8.59
N HIS A 67 6.71 2.87 -7.93
CA HIS A 67 5.37 2.55 -8.43
C HIS A 67 4.28 3.27 -7.65
N ARG A 68 3.27 3.75 -8.37
CA ARG A 68 2.14 4.46 -7.76
C ARG A 68 0.88 4.40 -8.61
N ILE A 69 -0.27 4.47 -7.94
CA ILE A 69 -1.58 4.76 -8.52
C ILE A 69 -2.10 6.08 -7.96
N PHE A 70 -3.00 6.72 -8.71
CA PHE A 70 -3.70 7.92 -8.28
C PHE A 70 -5.19 7.66 -8.32
N ILE A 71 -5.86 7.86 -7.19
CA ILE A 71 -7.28 7.55 -7.03
C ILE A 71 -7.97 8.67 -6.22
N PRO A 72 -9.29 8.85 -6.36
CA PRO A 72 -10.05 9.70 -5.46
C PRO A 72 -9.89 9.25 -4.01
N LYS A 73 -9.90 10.19 -3.06
CA LYS A 73 -9.83 9.89 -1.62
C LYS A 73 -10.99 8.99 -1.19
N SER A 74 -12.20 9.20 -1.71
CA SER A 74 -13.37 8.37 -1.43
C SER A 74 -13.14 6.90 -1.80
N VAL A 75 -12.53 6.63 -2.95
CA VAL A 75 -12.14 5.28 -3.38
C VAL A 75 -11.13 4.68 -2.42
N TRP A 76 -10.12 5.45 -2.01
CA TRP A 76 -9.14 4.97 -1.04
C TRP A 76 -9.75 4.62 0.32
N VAL A 77 -10.71 5.43 0.81
CA VAL A 77 -11.46 5.14 2.04
C VAL A 77 -12.23 3.83 1.90
N ALA A 78 -12.88 3.57 0.76
CA ALA A 78 -13.57 2.32 0.50
C ALA A 78 -12.61 1.12 0.48
N VAL A 79 -11.42 1.26 -0.12
CA VAL A 79 -10.38 0.22 -0.12
C VAL A 79 -9.92 -0.09 1.32
N LEU A 80 -9.73 0.92 2.16
CA LEU A 80 -9.38 0.70 3.58
C LEU A 80 -10.48 -0.04 4.35
N GLY A 81 -11.75 0.26 4.06
CA GLY A 81 -12.88 -0.48 4.63
C GLY A 81 -12.86 -1.95 4.21
N ALA A 82 -12.73 -2.22 2.90
CA ALA A 82 -12.66 -3.57 2.35
C ALA A 82 -11.45 -4.37 2.85
N LEU A 83 -10.29 -3.72 3.03
CA LEU A 83 -9.12 -4.32 3.67
C LEU A 83 -9.37 -4.71 5.13
N GLY A 84 -10.20 -3.95 5.84
CA GLY A 84 -10.62 -4.27 7.21
C GLY A 84 -11.59 -5.45 7.26
N GLU A 85 -12.52 -5.53 6.31
CA GLU A 85 -13.44 -6.67 6.17
C GLU A 85 -12.70 -7.96 5.79
N ASP A 86 -11.56 -7.85 5.10
CA ASP A 86 -10.70 -8.98 4.72
C ASP A 86 -9.89 -9.58 5.87
N LEU A 87 -9.95 -9.01 7.08
CA LEU A 87 -9.24 -9.53 8.25
C LEU A 87 -9.96 -10.76 8.81
N ASP A 88 -9.54 -11.94 8.37
CA ASP A 88 -10.07 -13.24 8.77
C ASP A 88 -9.03 -14.12 9.49
N TYR A 89 -7.99 -13.50 10.05
CA TYR A 89 -6.86 -14.16 10.69
C TYR A 89 -6.54 -13.57 12.07
N ASP A 90 -5.94 -14.38 12.94
CA ASP A 90 -5.53 -14.02 14.31
C ASP A 90 -4.04 -13.61 14.42
N ASN A 91 -3.22 -13.97 13.42
CA ASN A 91 -1.79 -13.67 13.37
C ASN A 91 -1.36 -13.14 12.00
N PHE A 92 -0.89 -11.89 11.96
CA PHE A 92 -0.48 -11.25 10.72
C PHE A 92 0.77 -11.87 10.06
N LYS A 93 1.72 -12.40 10.83
CA LYS A 93 2.96 -12.97 10.26
C LYS A 93 2.67 -14.28 9.55
N ASP A 94 1.87 -15.13 10.17
CA ASP A 94 1.46 -16.41 9.60
C ASP A 94 0.63 -16.17 8.34
N GLU A 95 -0.28 -15.19 8.37
CA GLU A 95 -1.04 -14.81 7.19
C GLU A 95 -0.14 -14.27 6.08
N ALA A 96 0.80 -13.37 6.39
CA ALA A 96 1.75 -12.87 5.38
C ALA A 96 2.56 -14.02 4.75
N GLY A 97 2.93 -15.04 5.52
CA GLY A 97 3.60 -16.25 5.01
C GLY A 97 2.72 -17.06 4.05
N ARG A 98 1.41 -17.15 4.29
CA ARG A 98 0.45 -17.80 3.36
C ARG A 98 0.32 -17.06 2.02
N HIS A 99 0.58 -15.75 2.01
CA HIS A 99 0.56 -14.90 0.80
C HIS A 99 1.97 -14.63 0.23
N GLU A 100 2.97 -15.42 0.63
CA GLU A 100 4.34 -15.23 0.16
C GLU A 100 4.46 -15.37 -1.36
N GLU A 101 3.72 -16.30 -1.98
CA GLU A 101 3.76 -16.51 -3.43
C GLU A 101 3.33 -15.25 -4.20
N SER A 102 2.34 -14.52 -3.69
CA SER A 102 1.82 -13.30 -4.34
C SER A 102 2.60 -12.04 -3.99
N THR A 103 3.21 -11.98 -2.80
CA THR A 103 3.88 -10.76 -2.30
C THR A 103 5.42 -10.81 -2.32
N GLY A 104 5.99 -12.01 -2.41
CA GLY A 104 7.41 -12.32 -2.45
C GLY A 104 8.04 -12.52 -1.07
N SER A 105 8.95 -13.49 -0.94
CA SER A 105 9.70 -13.81 0.29
C SER A 105 10.43 -12.61 0.90
N ALA A 106 10.96 -11.71 0.06
CA ALA A 106 11.62 -10.49 0.50
C ALA A 106 10.67 -9.57 1.30
N TYR A 107 9.37 -9.56 0.96
CA TYR A 107 8.37 -8.79 1.69
C TYR A 107 8.08 -9.42 3.06
N VAL A 108 7.85 -10.73 3.11
CA VAL A 108 7.62 -11.46 4.37
C VAL A 108 8.81 -11.26 5.32
N HIS A 109 10.04 -11.43 4.85
CA HIS A 109 11.24 -11.15 5.64
C HIS A 109 11.32 -9.70 6.12
N ALA A 110 10.90 -8.73 5.31
CA ALA A 110 10.86 -7.33 5.73
C ALA A 110 9.83 -7.09 6.84
N LEU A 111 8.66 -7.74 6.80
CA LEU A 111 7.66 -7.67 7.86
C LEU A 111 8.20 -8.21 9.19
N HIS A 112 8.97 -9.31 9.17
CA HIS A 112 9.63 -9.82 10.37
C HIS A 112 10.62 -8.81 10.97
N ARG A 113 11.38 -8.09 10.14
CA ARG A 113 12.27 -7.01 10.60
C ARG A 113 11.49 -5.86 11.20
N VAL A 114 10.42 -5.39 10.54
CA VAL A 114 9.55 -4.33 11.08
C VAL A 114 8.98 -4.73 12.44
N TRP A 115 8.47 -5.96 12.58
CA TRP A 115 7.97 -6.43 13.88
C TRP A 115 9.05 -6.41 14.96
N HIS A 116 10.28 -6.83 14.62
CA HIS A 116 11.41 -6.79 15.54
C HIS A 116 11.80 -5.36 15.92
N ASP A 117 11.86 -4.44 14.96
CA ASP A 117 12.20 -3.04 15.18
C ASP A 117 11.14 -2.30 16.02
N MET A 118 9.89 -2.75 15.98
CA MET A 118 8.79 -2.19 16.78
C MET A 118 8.72 -2.78 18.19
N LEU A 119 9.35 -3.94 18.45
CA LEU A 119 9.34 -4.60 19.76
C LEU A 119 9.84 -3.71 20.92
N PRO A 120 10.91 -2.89 20.77
CA PRO A 120 11.37 -2.00 21.83
C PRO A 120 10.34 -0.97 22.29
N LEU A 121 9.36 -0.60 21.46
CA LEU A 121 8.31 0.38 21.81
C LEU A 121 7.39 -0.11 22.94
N GLN A 122 7.36 -1.41 23.24
CA GLN A 122 6.59 -1.95 24.37
C GLN A 122 7.22 -1.63 25.74
N ARG A 123 8.50 -1.26 25.73
CA ARG A 123 9.31 -1.03 26.94
C ARG A 123 9.72 0.44 27.11
N SER A 124 9.26 1.32 26.21
CA SER A 124 9.49 2.76 26.24
C SER A 124 8.30 3.48 26.88
#